data_AF-A0A535H607-F1
#
_entry.id   AF-A0A535H607-F1
#
_cell.length_a   1.000
_cell.length_b   1.000
_cell.length_c   1.000
_cell.angle_alpha   90.00
_cell.angle_beta   90.00
_cell.angle_gamma   90.00
#
_symmetry.space_group_name_H-M   'P 1'
#
loop_
_entity.id
_entity.type
_entity.pdbx_description
1 polymer ?
#
loop_
_entity_poly.entity_id
_entity_poly.type
_entity_poly.pdbx_seq_one_letter_code
_entity_poly.pdbx_strand_id
1 'polypeptide(L)'
;MARTPLMRELQQLAHDHRLAGQRGIPVAAVRERRAGISRRQFLKGGTAGAAGLALAGPWNIARVAFAASPRIGIVGAGISGLTAALTLQDAGIHATVYESSTRIGGRMHSDSPVTNPNNSSTWANAQASEWCGELIDQGHKTILRLAQRFGLATVNLLAGEPNGSDDTYYFFGKYYPKDQADTDFQPVHNALQGDVQTASYPTTYRINTPGGIALDNMSAYEWIERKVLGGHRSAMGQLLDVAYNIEYGAETTDQSALNLVYLLGYSAKPGNFAIFGASNEKYHIVGGNQRLPETIAANLSEPVATGWRMTAIGFNRDGSIAVTFSVGSQTTVRNFDRVILALPFAVLRTLSYRKANFDSMKRTAIQELGGGRNDKLQLQFTSRYWNQSGPWVSQVGISNGASYADTGYQNTWDVTRSQPGTAGILVDYTGGNVAGSFAPSTPYSSSKTNPQVRAYAETFLNQIEPVYPGIGGMWNGLATLSVPALDPNLNCSYSYWKVGQYHTFGGYEKARQPFPNGPIHFAGEHCSQDFQGFMEGGASEGARAAGEILADYKAGVVP
;
A
#
# COMPACT_ATOMS: atom_id res chain seq x y z
N MET A 1 1.20 -16.75 -8.68
CA MET A 1 2.44 -17.07 -9.44
C MET A 1 2.74 -15.91 -10.39
N ALA A 2 3.62 -14.98 -9.98
CA ALA A 2 3.95 -13.83 -10.80
C ALA A 2 4.86 -14.23 -11.99
N ARG A 3 4.41 -13.89 -13.21
CA ARG A 3 5.25 -13.48 -14.35
C ARG A 3 6.41 -14.43 -14.68
N THR A 4 6.11 -15.58 -15.30
CA THR A 4 7.16 -16.31 -16.03
C THR A 4 7.76 -15.39 -17.12
N PRO A 5 9.05 -15.49 -17.42
CA PRO A 5 9.67 -14.78 -18.56
C PRO A 5 8.88 -14.97 -19.86
N LEU A 6 8.36 -16.19 -20.07
CA LEU A 6 7.54 -16.57 -21.20
C LEU A 6 6.23 -15.76 -21.28
N MET A 7 5.52 -15.57 -20.17
CA MET A 7 4.27 -14.80 -20.17
C MET A 7 4.52 -13.31 -20.46
N ARG A 8 5.64 -12.77 -19.96
CA ARG A 8 6.08 -11.41 -20.30
C ARG A 8 6.43 -11.29 -21.79
N GLU A 9 7.11 -12.28 -22.35
CA GLU A 9 7.41 -12.32 -23.79
C GLU A 9 6.13 -12.41 -24.62
N LEU A 10 5.16 -13.24 -24.24
CA LEU A 10 3.88 -13.36 -24.94
C LEU A 10 3.07 -12.05 -24.88
N GLN A 11 3.00 -11.41 -23.72
CA GLN A 11 2.36 -10.09 -23.56
C GLN A 11 3.07 -9.01 -24.38
N GLN A 12 4.41 -9.04 -24.41
CA GLN A 12 5.21 -8.13 -25.22
C GLN A 12 4.99 -8.36 -26.72
N LEU A 13 4.89 -9.61 -27.16
CA LEU A 13 4.59 -9.97 -28.55
C LEU A 13 3.21 -9.47 -28.98
N ALA A 14 2.22 -9.60 -28.11
CA ALA A 14 0.86 -9.10 -28.33
C ALA A 14 0.80 -7.56 -28.36
N HIS A 15 1.57 -6.90 -27.48
CA HIS A 15 1.72 -5.44 -27.50
C HIS A 15 2.38 -4.95 -28.80
N ASP A 16 3.47 -5.58 -29.24
CA ASP A 16 4.21 -5.19 -30.45
C ASP A 16 3.32 -5.30 -31.70
N HIS A 17 2.51 -6.36 -31.81
CA HIS A 17 1.56 -6.53 -32.92
C HIS A 17 0.46 -5.47 -32.92
N ARG A 18 -0.06 -5.14 -31.74
CA ARG A 18 -1.10 -4.11 -31.59
C ARG A 18 -0.57 -2.73 -31.98
N LEU A 19 0.63 -2.39 -31.51
CA LEU A 19 1.27 -1.11 -31.81
C LEU A 19 1.63 -0.99 -33.30
N ALA A 20 2.05 -2.10 -33.92
CA ALA A 20 2.28 -2.19 -35.35
C ALA A 20 0.98 -1.94 -36.14
N GLY A 21 -0.12 -2.58 -35.74
CA GLY A 21 -1.44 -2.38 -36.34
C GLY A 21 -1.95 -0.94 -36.21
N GLN A 22 -1.81 -0.34 -35.03
CA GLN A 22 -2.23 1.06 -34.78
C GLN A 22 -1.44 2.09 -35.59
N ARG A 23 -0.18 1.78 -35.91
CA ARG A 23 0.75 2.73 -36.56
C ARG A 23 0.95 2.45 -38.05
N GLY A 24 0.33 1.40 -38.60
CA GLY A 24 0.52 0.99 -39.99
C GLY A 24 1.97 0.67 -40.33
N ILE A 25 2.78 0.24 -39.34
CA ILE A 25 4.19 -0.10 -39.55
C ILE A 25 4.44 -1.59 -39.26
N PRO A 26 5.44 -2.23 -39.90
CA PRO A 26 5.78 -3.61 -39.62
C PRO A 26 6.17 -3.82 -38.15
N VAL A 27 5.83 -4.98 -37.59
CA VAL A 27 6.23 -5.39 -36.22
C VAL A 27 7.74 -5.32 -36.05
N ALA A 28 8.51 -5.62 -37.09
CA ALA A 28 9.98 -5.48 -37.11
C ALA A 28 10.44 -4.05 -36.81
N ALA A 29 9.76 -3.02 -37.35
CA ALA A 29 10.10 -1.62 -37.11
C ALA A 29 9.75 -1.16 -35.67
N VAL A 30 8.68 -1.72 -35.08
CA VAL A 30 8.36 -1.54 -33.65
C VAL A 30 9.46 -2.16 -32.78
N ARG A 31 9.90 -3.37 -33.13
CA ARG A 31 10.96 -4.10 -32.42
C ARG A 31 12.32 -3.45 -32.58
N GLU A 32 12.67 -2.92 -33.75
CA GLU A 32 13.94 -2.20 -33.99
C GLU A 32 14.01 -0.90 -33.21
N ARG A 33 12.92 -0.14 -33.13
CA ARG A 33 12.85 1.07 -32.29
C ARG A 33 13.05 0.74 -30.81
N ARG A 34 12.54 -0.42 -30.35
CA ARG A 34 12.80 -0.94 -29.00
C ARG A 34 14.23 -1.48 -28.85
N ALA A 35 14.76 -2.17 -29.86
CA ALA A 35 16.10 -2.75 -29.85
C ALA A 35 17.20 -1.67 -29.94
N GLY A 36 16.94 -0.53 -30.58
CA GLY A 36 17.81 0.65 -30.56
C GLY A 36 17.95 1.26 -29.16
N ILE A 37 16.92 1.10 -28.31
CA ILE A 37 16.95 1.47 -26.89
C ILE A 37 17.70 0.40 -26.06
N SER A 38 17.55 -0.90 -26.38
CA SER A 38 18.18 -1.99 -25.62
C SER A 38 19.64 -2.29 -26.00
N ARG A 39 20.06 -2.15 -27.27
CA ARG A 39 21.46 -2.36 -27.71
C ARG A 39 22.42 -1.34 -27.09
N ARG A 40 21.96 -0.11 -26.81
CA ARG A 40 22.74 0.90 -26.06
C ARG A 40 22.89 0.55 -24.57
N GLN A 41 22.07 -0.35 -24.03
CA GLN A 41 22.11 -0.79 -22.63
C GLN A 41 22.83 -2.14 -22.45
N PHE A 42 22.86 -3.01 -23.47
CA PHE A 42 23.44 -4.35 -23.37
C PHE A 42 24.98 -4.39 -23.51
N LEU A 43 25.62 -3.40 -24.13
CA LEU A 43 27.08 -3.35 -24.30
C LEU A 43 27.87 -2.87 -23.06
N LYS A 44 27.27 -2.82 -21.86
CA LYS A 44 27.94 -2.31 -20.64
C LYS A 44 27.86 -3.19 -19.38
N GLY A 45 27.67 -4.50 -19.48
CA GLY A 45 27.83 -5.31 -18.27
C GLY A 45 27.56 -6.81 -18.43
N GLY A 46 28.55 -7.53 -18.95
CA GLY A 46 28.68 -8.97 -18.77
C GLY A 46 30.10 -9.30 -18.37
N THR A 47 30.33 -9.70 -17.12
CA THR A 47 31.32 -10.70 -16.64
C THR A 47 31.17 -10.88 -15.12
N ALA A 48 31.49 -12.08 -14.65
CA ALA A 48 31.00 -12.73 -13.43
C ALA A 48 31.87 -12.53 -12.16
N GLY A 49 31.27 -12.77 -10.98
CA GLY A 49 31.97 -13.27 -9.78
C GLY A 49 32.04 -12.34 -8.55
N ALA A 50 31.43 -12.80 -7.45
CA ALA A 50 31.63 -12.43 -6.03
C ALA A 50 31.17 -11.05 -5.49
N ALA A 51 30.53 -11.13 -4.31
CA ALA A 51 30.35 -10.12 -3.25
C ALA A 51 29.65 -8.78 -3.58
N GLY A 52 28.50 -8.57 -2.92
CA GLY A 52 27.91 -7.26 -2.61
C GLY A 52 27.55 -6.36 -3.80
N LEU A 53 26.29 -6.39 -4.26
CA LEU A 53 25.80 -5.38 -5.21
C LEU A 53 24.48 -4.76 -4.76
N ALA A 54 24.55 -3.44 -4.67
CA ALA A 54 23.58 -2.48 -4.21
C ALA A 54 22.21 -2.61 -4.88
N LEU A 55 21.19 -2.02 -4.24
CA LEU A 55 19.85 -1.82 -4.80
C LEU A 55 19.81 -0.93 -6.06
N ALA A 56 20.97 -0.60 -6.61
CA ALA A 56 21.17 0.09 -7.85
C ALA A 56 22.24 -0.70 -8.63
N GLY A 57 21.90 -1.23 -9.82
CA GLY A 57 22.94 -1.64 -10.78
C GLY A 57 23.90 -0.46 -10.99
N PRO A 58 25.19 -0.65 -11.32
CA PRO A 58 26.18 0.42 -11.23
C PRO A 58 25.74 1.62 -12.06
N TRP A 59 25.21 2.64 -11.39
CA TRP A 59 25.07 3.97 -11.94
C TRP A 59 26.49 4.52 -11.98
N ASN A 60 27.25 4.09 -13.00
CA ASN A 60 28.45 4.79 -13.43
C ASN A 60 28.00 6.14 -14.01
N ILE A 61 27.54 7.03 -13.13
CA ILE A 61 27.46 8.44 -13.42
C ILE A 61 28.93 8.86 -13.38
N ALA A 62 29.59 8.94 -14.55
CA ALA A 62 30.83 9.68 -14.64
C ALA A 62 30.56 11.01 -13.93
N ARG A 63 31.34 11.34 -12.88
CA ARG A 63 31.09 12.49 -11.98
C ARG A 63 30.56 13.65 -12.81
N VAL A 64 29.24 13.86 -12.79
CA VAL A 64 28.64 14.99 -13.49
C VAL A 64 29.18 16.19 -12.74
N ALA A 65 30.06 16.94 -13.39
CA ALA A 65 30.64 18.13 -12.80
C ALA A 65 29.52 19.17 -12.73
N PHE A 66 28.89 19.28 -11.57
CA PHE A 66 27.97 20.37 -11.30
C PHE A 66 28.77 21.64 -11.03
N ALA A 67 28.30 22.78 -11.55
CA ALA A 67 28.86 24.09 -11.20
C ALA A 67 28.61 24.43 -9.71
N ALA A 68 27.52 23.91 -9.15
CA ALA A 68 27.18 23.92 -7.72
C ALA A 68 26.34 22.67 -7.37
N SER A 69 26.45 22.17 -6.14
CA SER A 69 25.72 20.98 -5.70
C SER A 69 24.19 21.18 -5.84
N PRO A 70 23.45 20.26 -6.49
CA PRO A 70 22.02 20.42 -6.70
C PRO A 70 21.25 20.44 -5.38
N ARG A 71 20.29 21.35 -5.24
CA ARG A 71 19.41 21.45 -4.07
C ARG A 71 18.17 20.59 -4.29
N ILE A 72 18.12 19.45 -3.63
CA ILE A 72 16.99 18.51 -3.75
C ILE A 72 16.21 18.50 -2.43
N GLY A 73 14.91 18.81 -2.51
CA GLY A 73 13.99 18.72 -1.38
C GLY A 73 13.08 17.49 -1.49
N ILE A 74 12.91 16.75 -0.41
CA ILE A 74 11.96 15.63 -0.34
C ILE A 74 10.95 15.94 0.77
N VAL A 75 9.66 15.92 0.44
CA VAL A 75 8.57 16.22 1.39
C VAL A 75 7.89 14.92 1.80
N GLY A 76 8.08 14.53 3.06
CA GLY A 76 7.55 13.33 3.72
C GLY A 76 8.65 12.30 4.04
N ALA A 77 8.79 11.93 5.31
CA ALA A 77 9.70 10.89 5.79
C ALA A 77 8.97 9.56 6.08
N GLY A 78 7.95 9.25 5.26
CA GLY A 78 7.49 7.88 5.09
C GLY A 78 8.48 7.06 4.26
N ILE A 79 8.22 5.76 4.12
CA ILE A 79 9.12 4.84 3.39
C ILE A 79 9.45 5.30 1.97
N SER A 80 8.52 6.01 1.31
CA SER A 80 8.73 6.51 -0.05
C SER A 80 9.79 7.61 -0.12
N GLY A 81 9.65 8.67 0.69
CA GLY A 81 10.64 9.76 0.72
C GLY A 81 12.00 9.31 1.23
N LEU A 82 12.02 8.40 2.21
CA LEU A 82 13.26 7.83 2.73
C LEU A 82 13.97 6.94 1.71
N THR A 83 13.23 6.12 0.95
CA THR A 83 13.83 5.32 -0.12
C THR A 83 14.32 6.21 -1.27
N ALA A 84 13.64 7.32 -1.56
CA ALA A 84 14.11 8.30 -2.53
C ALA A 84 15.44 8.94 -2.08
N ALA A 85 15.52 9.40 -0.82
CA ALA A 85 16.73 9.98 -0.24
C ALA A 85 17.89 8.98 -0.25
N LEU A 86 17.64 7.74 0.19
CA LEU A 86 18.64 6.67 0.20
C LEU A 86 19.15 6.36 -1.22
N THR A 87 18.26 6.35 -2.21
CA THR A 87 18.60 6.10 -3.62
C THR A 87 19.50 7.21 -4.20
N LEU A 88 19.21 8.47 -3.89
CA LEU A 88 20.06 9.61 -4.28
C LEU A 88 21.41 9.54 -3.57
N GLN A 89 21.43 9.23 -2.28
CA GLN A 89 22.66 9.09 -1.50
C GLN A 89 23.55 7.97 -2.01
N ASP A 90 22.98 6.82 -2.38
CA ASP A 90 23.72 5.70 -2.97
C ASP A 90 24.39 6.10 -4.30
N ALA A 91 23.85 7.11 -4.99
CA ALA A 91 24.42 7.70 -6.19
C ALA A 91 25.36 8.90 -5.90
N GLY A 92 25.64 9.20 -4.63
CA GLY A 92 26.50 10.31 -4.21
C GLY A 92 25.83 11.68 -4.31
N ILE A 93 24.50 11.75 -4.32
CA ILE A 93 23.72 12.99 -4.42
C ILE A 93 22.97 13.24 -3.12
N HIS A 94 23.14 14.44 -2.57
CA HIS A 94 22.50 14.84 -1.33
C HIS A 94 21.08 15.37 -1.56
N ALA A 95 20.18 15.07 -0.62
CA ALA A 95 18.82 15.59 -0.57
C ALA A 95 18.42 15.86 0.88
N THR A 96 17.63 16.90 1.12
CA THR A 96 17.07 17.19 2.45
C THR A 96 15.65 16.65 2.54
N VAL A 97 15.38 15.80 3.53
CA VAL A 97 14.04 15.26 3.80
C VAL A 97 13.36 16.11 4.87
N TYR A 98 12.15 16.59 4.57
CA TYR A 98 11.30 17.36 5.48
C TYR A 98 10.09 16.54 5.90
N GLU A 99 9.87 16.44 7.21
CA GLU A 99 8.75 15.69 7.81
C GLU A 99 7.91 16.61 8.69
N SER A 100 6.59 16.56 8.50
CA SER A 100 5.63 17.38 9.25
C SER A 100 5.53 16.96 10.71
N SER A 101 5.56 15.65 10.96
CA SER A 101 5.52 15.04 12.29
C SER A 101 6.88 15.10 13.01
N THR A 102 6.88 14.78 14.29
CA THR A 102 8.09 14.43 15.06
C THR A 102 8.47 12.95 14.92
N ARG A 103 7.62 12.13 14.28
CA ARG A 103 7.82 10.69 14.06
C ARG A 103 8.17 10.37 12.62
N ILE A 104 9.11 9.45 12.43
CA ILE A 104 9.49 8.89 11.14
C ILE A 104 8.61 7.68 10.78
N GLY A 105 8.32 7.47 9.49
CA GLY A 105 7.69 6.25 8.98
C GLY A 105 6.30 6.45 8.38
N GLY A 106 5.61 7.56 8.65
CA GLY A 106 4.28 7.82 8.10
C GLY A 106 3.28 6.71 8.45
N ARG A 107 2.74 6.02 7.45
CA ARG A 107 1.83 4.87 7.63
C ARG A 107 2.52 3.56 8.01
N MET A 108 3.82 3.56 8.28
CA MET A 108 4.47 2.49 9.04
C MET A 108 4.55 2.97 10.48
N HIS A 109 3.65 2.47 11.33
CA HIS A 109 3.50 2.90 12.71
C HIS A 109 3.27 1.68 13.59
N SER A 110 4.19 1.43 14.52
CA SER A 110 4.16 0.23 15.36
C SER A 110 4.07 0.63 16.84
N ASP A 111 3.20 -0.03 17.60
CA ASP A 111 3.25 -0.05 19.06
C ASP A 111 4.05 -1.27 19.49
N SER A 112 5.30 -1.04 19.90
CA SER A 112 6.16 -2.11 20.40
C SER A 112 7.17 -1.57 21.42
N PRO A 113 7.71 -2.43 22.28
CA PRO A 113 8.83 -2.08 23.15
C PRO A 113 10.11 -1.67 22.41
N VAL A 114 10.22 -1.91 21.10
CA VAL A 114 11.41 -1.57 20.31
C VAL A 114 11.29 -0.19 19.66
N THR A 115 10.08 0.20 19.27
CA THR A 115 9.80 1.43 18.51
C THR A 115 9.32 2.57 19.40
N ASN A 116 8.73 2.26 20.56
CA ASN A 116 8.22 3.27 21.46
C ASN A 116 9.31 3.81 22.40
N PRO A 117 9.21 5.08 22.82
CA PRO A 117 10.09 5.64 23.83
C PRO A 117 10.11 4.83 25.13
N ASN A 118 11.28 4.81 25.81
CA ASN A 118 11.50 4.15 27.09
C ASN A 118 11.17 2.65 27.10
N ASN A 119 11.24 1.99 25.94
CA ASN A 119 10.89 0.58 25.74
C ASN A 119 9.46 0.25 26.23
N SER A 120 8.53 1.19 26.07
CA SER A 120 7.14 1.04 26.50
C SER A 120 6.27 0.33 25.45
N SER A 121 5.13 -0.22 25.85
CA SER A 121 4.09 -0.66 24.92
C SER A 121 2.74 -0.61 25.61
N THR A 122 1.66 -0.45 24.82
CA THR A 122 0.31 -0.60 25.37
C THR A 122 0.08 -2.02 25.88
N TRP A 123 0.69 -3.00 25.19
CA TRP A 123 0.42 -4.42 25.34
C TRP A 123 1.15 -5.08 26.52
N ALA A 124 0.50 -6.08 27.12
CA ALA A 124 1.17 -6.99 28.04
C ALA A 124 2.10 -7.95 27.27
N ASN A 125 2.97 -8.64 28.01
CA ASN A 125 3.85 -9.71 27.50
C ASN A 125 4.84 -9.25 26.41
N ALA A 126 5.15 -7.96 26.35
CA ALA A 126 6.03 -7.37 25.35
C ALA A 126 5.61 -7.67 23.89
N GLN A 127 4.31 -7.90 23.67
CA GLN A 127 3.76 -8.06 22.33
C GLN A 127 3.76 -6.72 21.59
N ALA A 128 3.79 -6.80 20.27
CA ALA A 128 3.81 -5.67 19.36
C ALA A 128 2.59 -5.69 18.45
N SER A 129 2.21 -4.53 17.95
CA SER A 129 1.20 -4.42 16.92
C SER A 129 1.46 -3.26 15.97
N GLU A 130 0.83 -3.30 14.80
CA GLU A 130 0.94 -2.26 13.79
C GLU A 130 -0.33 -1.41 13.79
N TRP A 131 -0.17 -0.11 13.99
CA TRP A 131 -1.26 0.87 13.95
C TRP A 131 -1.65 1.24 12.51
N CYS A 132 -0.81 0.95 11.52
CA CYS A 132 -1.12 1.12 10.10
C CYS A 132 -0.57 -0.08 9.28
N GLY A 133 0.34 0.17 8.33
CA GLY A 133 0.85 -0.83 7.40
C GLY A 133 1.57 -1.98 8.09
N GLU A 134 1.04 -3.19 7.89
CA GLU A 134 1.41 -4.37 8.68
C GLU A 134 2.00 -5.49 7.81
N LEU A 135 1.28 -5.93 6.78
CA LEU A 135 1.60 -7.19 6.12
C LEU A 135 2.55 -6.99 4.94
N ILE A 136 3.55 -7.88 4.81
CA ILE A 136 4.54 -7.88 3.74
C ILE A 136 4.47 -9.19 2.96
N ASP A 137 4.01 -9.13 1.71
CA ASP A 137 3.99 -10.28 0.82
C ASP A 137 5.39 -10.78 0.46
N GLN A 138 5.47 -12.07 0.12
CA GLN A 138 6.68 -12.64 -0.51
C GLN A 138 7.05 -11.97 -1.85
N GLY A 139 6.08 -11.32 -2.49
CA GLY A 139 6.24 -10.52 -3.70
C GLY A 139 6.86 -9.13 -3.47
N HIS A 140 6.86 -8.60 -2.24
CA HIS A 140 7.32 -7.25 -1.90
C HIS A 140 8.86 -7.16 -1.87
N LYS A 141 9.47 -7.22 -3.06
CA LYS A 141 10.92 -7.32 -3.22
C LYS A 141 11.66 -6.09 -2.72
N THR A 142 11.10 -4.89 -2.85
CA THR A 142 11.78 -3.65 -2.44
C THR A 142 11.87 -3.57 -0.93
N ILE A 143 10.74 -3.75 -0.22
CA ILE A 143 10.72 -3.74 1.25
C ILE A 143 11.59 -4.86 1.83
N LEU A 144 11.48 -6.08 1.31
CA LEU A 144 12.27 -7.21 1.80
C LEU A 144 13.78 -7.01 1.59
N ARG A 145 14.20 -6.42 0.46
CA ARG A 145 15.62 -6.12 0.23
C ARG A 145 16.11 -4.96 1.10
N LEU A 146 15.27 -3.97 1.38
CA LEU A 146 15.61 -2.90 2.33
C LEU A 146 15.78 -3.47 3.75
N ALA A 147 14.86 -4.32 4.20
CA ALA A 147 15.00 -5.03 5.47
C ALA A 147 16.30 -5.85 5.53
N GLN A 148 16.59 -6.61 4.47
CA GLN A 148 17.85 -7.36 4.35
C GLN A 148 19.09 -6.45 4.39
N ARG A 149 19.07 -5.34 3.65
CA ARG A 149 20.19 -4.37 3.59
C ARG A 149 20.55 -3.85 4.97
N PHE A 150 19.57 -3.60 5.82
CA PHE A 150 19.75 -3.06 7.17
C PHE A 150 19.77 -4.12 8.26
N GLY A 151 19.82 -5.41 7.90
CA GLY A 151 19.88 -6.50 8.87
C GLY A 151 18.64 -6.64 9.75
N LEU A 152 17.47 -6.17 9.27
CA LEU A 152 16.21 -6.30 9.97
C LEU A 152 15.60 -7.67 9.69
N ALA A 153 15.50 -8.50 10.73
CA ALA A 153 14.91 -9.83 10.61
C ALA A 153 13.42 -9.75 10.28
N THR A 154 12.98 -10.62 9.37
CA THR A 154 11.55 -10.84 9.10
C THR A 154 11.09 -12.16 9.68
N VAL A 155 9.83 -12.21 10.10
CA VAL A 155 9.18 -13.42 10.63
C VAL A 155 8.11 -13.91 9.65
N ASN A 156 7.98 -15.22 9.48
CA ASN A 156 7.00 -15.85 8.59
C ASN A 156 5.69 -16.13 9.35
N LEU A 157 4.69 -15.29 9.15
CA LEU A 157 3.40 -15.35 9.83
C LEU A 157 2.63 -16.64 9.54
N LEU A 158 2.66 -17.10 8.29
CA LEU A 158 2.02 -18.35 7.87
C LEU A 158 2.61 -19.58 8.57
N ALA A 159 3.90 -19.53 8.96
CA ALA A 159 4.50 -20.60 9.74
C ALA A 159 4.20 -20.50 11.25
N GLY A 160 3.71 -19.34 11.70
CA GLY A 160 3.26 -19.13 13.08
C GLY A 160 1.77 -19.43 13.29
N GLU A 161 1.03 -19.73 12.21
CA GLU A 161 -0.36 -20.17 12.29
C GLU A 161 -0.44 -21.64 12.75
N PRO A 162 -1.48 -22.02 13.52
CA PRO A 162 -1.68 -23.41 13.89
C PRO A 162 -1.84 -24.31 12.67
N ASN A 163 -1.35 -25.56 12.75
CA ASN A 163 -1.51 -26.48 11.64
C ASN A 163 -2.99 -26.84 11.43
N GLY A 164 -3.47 -26.75 10.18
CA GLY A 164 -4.88 -27.01 9.84
C GLY A 164 -5.83 -25.92 10.30
N SER A 165 -5.33 -24.70 10.56
CA SER A 165 -6.18 -23.55 10.79
C SER A 165 -6.62 -22.89 9.48
N ASP A 166 -7.83 -22.37 9.44
CA ASP A 166 -8.39 -21.62 8.31
C ASP A 166 -9.08 -20.34 8.78
N ASP A 167 -9.42 -19.47 7.83
CA ASP A 167 -10.25 -18.29 8.08
C ASP A 167 -11.67 -18.70 8.50
N THR A 168 -12.30 -17.86 9.33
CA THR A 168 -13.69 -18.03 9.77
C THR A 168 -14.64 -17.09 9.02
N TYR A 169 -15.63 -17.61 8.31
CA TYR A 169 -16.65 -16.79 7.66
C TYR A 169 -18.00 -16.94 8.38
N TYR A 170 -18.67 -15.84 8.71
CA TYR A 170 -19.95 -15.84 9.42
C TYR A 170 -20.89 -14.80 8.82
N PHE A 171 -21.90 -15.27 8.09
CA PHE A 171 -22.84 -14.39 7.39
C PHE A 171 -24.27 -14.85 7.60
N PHE A 172 -25.21 -13.91 7.68
CA PHE A 172 -26.63 -14.19 7.86
C PHE A 172 -26.91 -15.07 9.09
N GLY A 173 -26.17 -14.86 10.18
CA GLY A 173 -26.35 -15.58 11.44
C GLY A 173 -25.92 -17.05 11.41
N LYS A 174 -25.05 -17.45 10.47
CA LYS A 174 -24.50 -18.81 10.39
C LYS A 174 -23.07 -18.80 9.88
N TYR A 175 -22.31 -19.83 10.26
CA TYR A 175 -21.01 -20.08 9.67
C TYR A 175 -21.13 -20.42 8.19
N TYR A 176 -20.19 -19.91 7.40
CA TYR A 176 -20.04 -20.18 5.99
C TYR A 176 -18.73 -20.96 5.77
N PRO A 177 -18.80 -22.29 5.68
CA PRO A 177 -17.63 -23.15 5.58
C PRO A 177 -16.70 -22.82 4.40
N LYS A 178 -15.38 -22.97 4.60
CA LYS A 178 -14.37 -22.70 3.57
C LYS A 178 -14.52 -23.57 2.33
N ASP A 179 -14.88 -24.84 2.49
CA ASP A 179 -15.15 -25.78 1.39
C ASP A 179 -16.39 -25.36 0.56
N GLN A 180 -17.41 -24.82 1.22
CA GLN A 180 -18.55 -24.21 0.54
C GLN A 180 -18.13 -22.92 -0.17
N ALA A 181 -17.28 -22.08 0.43
CA ALA A 181 -16.71 -20.91 -0.25
C ALA A 181 -15.90 -21.28 -1.49
N ASP A 182 -15.08 -22.33 -1.43
CA ASP A 182 -14.34 -22.85 -2.59
C ASP A 182 -15.28 -23.31 -3.71
N THR A 183 -16.39 -23.96 -3.34
CA THR A 183 -17.42 -24.42 -4.28
C THR A 183 -18.14 -23.24 -4.94
N ASP A 184 -18.61 -22.28 -4.14
CA ASP A 184 -19.34 -21.11 -4.61
C ASP A 184 -18.47 -20.16 -5.44
N PHE A 185 -17.15 -20.18 -5.21
CA PHE A 185 -16.20 -19.38 -5.98
C PHE A 185 -15.98 -19.92 -7.40
N GLN A 186 -16.23 -21.20 -7.66
CA GLN A 186 -15.99 -21.80 -8.97
C GLN A 186 -16.69 -21.09 -10.15
N PRO A 187 -18.00 -20.75 -10.09
CA PRO A 187 -18.64 -19.93 -11.13
C PRO A 187 -18.09 -18.50 -11.19
N VAL A 188 -17.75 -17.91 -10.04
CA VAL A 188 -17.16 -16.55 -9.93
C VAL A 188 -15.81 -16.51 -10.65
N HIS A 189 -14.97 -17.53 -10.46
CA HIS A 189 -13.69 -17.68 -11.14
C HIS A 189 -13.84 -17.64 -12.66
N ASN A 190 -14.83 -18.33 -13.22
CA ASN A 190 -15.05 -18.35 -14.66
C ASN A 190 -15.42 -16.96 -15.20
N ALA A 191 -16.28 -16.22 -14.49
CA ALA A 191 -16.60 -14.84 -14.83
C ALA A 191 -15.37 -13.93 -14.76
N LEU A 192 -14.56 -14.06 -13.70
CA LEU A 192 -13.32 -13.31 -13.51
C LEU A 192 -12.32 -13.55 -14.64
N GLN A 193 -12.12 -14.80 -15.09
CA GLN A 193 -11.17 -15.07 -16.18
C GLN A 193 -11.60 -14.40 -17.50
N GLY A 194 -12.90 -14.36 -17.79
CA GLY A 194 -13.42 -13.61 -18.93
C GLY A 194 -13.15 -12.10 -18.80
N ASP A 195 -13.45 -11.53 -17.63
CA ASP A 195 -13.25 -10.10 -17.37
C ASP A 195 -11.75 -9.70 -17.42
N VAL A 196 -10.86 -10.52 -16.86
CA VAL A 196 -9.39 -10.35 -16.94
C VAL A 196 -8.89 -10.32 -18.39
N GLN A 197 -9.39 -11.22 -19.24
CA GLN A 197 -8.99 -11.29 -20.64
C GLN A 197 -9.47 -10.07 -21.44
N THR A 198 -10.71 -9.62 -21.20
CA THR A 198 -11.28 -8.47 -21.92
C THR A 198 -10.70 -7.14 -21.43
N ALA A 199 -10.42 -6.99 -20.14
CA ALA A 199 -9.80 -5.80 -19.56
C ALA A 199 -8.35 -5.61 -20.02
N SER A 200 -7.59 -6.72 -20.16
CA SER A 200 -6.13 -6.68 -20.18
C SER A 200 -5.58 -6.04 -18.89
N TYR A 201 -4.24 -5.97 -18.76
CA TYR A 201 -3.60 -5.23 -17.67
C TYR A 201 -2.38 -4.45 -18.12
N PRO A 202 -2.14 -3.27 -17.52
CA PRO A 202 -3.07 -2.51 -16.67
C PRO A 202 -4.03 -1.67 -17.54
N THR A 203 -5.26 -1.44 -17.06
CA THR A 203 -6.08 -0.31 -17.54
C THR A 203 -5.53 0.98 -16.91
N THR A 204 -5.29 1.99 -17.74
CA THR A 204 -4.72 3.29 -17.38
C THR A 204 -5.24 4.35 -18.33
N TYR A 205 -4.94 5.62 -18.07
CA TYR A 205 -5.26 6.72 -18.99
C TYR A 205 -4.62 6.60 -20.38
N ARG A 206 -3.54 5.81 -20.53
CA ARG A 206 -2.86 5.59 -21.83
C ARG A 206 -3.11 4.23 -22.44
N ILE A 207 -3.34 3.22 -21.62
CA ILE A 207 -3.42 1.82 -22.01
C ILE A 207 -4.76 1.32 -21.48
N ASN A 208 -5.72 1.10 -22.36
CA ASN A 208 -7.03 0.57 -22.00
C ASN A 208 -7.64 -0.21 -23.17
N THR A 209 -8.66 -0.99 -22.87
CA THR A 209 -9.50 -1.70 -23.83
C THR A 209 -10.97 -1.31 -23.60
N PRO A 210 -11.88 -1.55 -24.56
CA PRO A 210 -13.31 -1.35 -24.30
C PRO A 210 -13.81 -2.15 -23.09
N GLY A 211 -13.31 -3.37 -22.87
CA GLY A 211 -13.63 -4.18 -21.69
C GLY A 211 -13.10 -3.56 -20.39
N GLY A 212 -11.88 -3.03 -20.41
CA GLY A 212 -11.28 -2.35 -19.26
C GLY A 212 -12.04 -1.09 -18.88
N ILE A 213 -12.45 -0.28 -19.86
CA ILE A 213 -13.29 0.91 -19.63
C ILE A 213 -14.67 0.52 -19.10
N ALA A 214 -15.28 -0.53 -19.64
CA ALA A 214 -16.59 -0.99 -19.19
C ALA A 214 -16.56 -1.47 -17.73
N LEU A 215 -15.52 -2.21 -17.35
CA LEU A 215 -15.31 -2.63 -15.96
C LEU A 215 -14.91 -1.45 -15.07
N ASP A 216 -14.17 -0.47 -15.58
CA ASP A 216 -13.81 0.71 -14.80
C ASP A 216 -15.03 1.59 -14.49
N ASN A 217 -15.98 1.67 -15.42
CA ASN A 217 -17.25 2.38 -15.25
C ASN A 217 -18.32 1.55 -14.51
N MET A 218 -17.97 0.35 -14.02
CA MET A 218 -18.81 -0.49 -13.17
C MET A 218 -18.25 -0.44 -11.75
N SER A 219 -19.12 -0.40 -10.74
CA SER A 219 -18.66 -0.51 -9.35
C SER A 219 -18.36 -1.97 -8.98
N ALA A 220 -17.50 -2.20 -7.98
CA ALA A 220 -17.27 -3.54 -7.45
C ALA A 220 -18.57 -4.17 -6.91
N TYR A 221 -19.45 -3.36 -6.32
CA TYR A 221 -20.78 -3.78 -5.89
C TYR A 221 -21.62 -4.30 -7.07
N GLU A 222 -21.72 -3.53 -8.15
CA GLU A 222 -22.47 -3.94 -9.34
C GLU A 222 -21.89 -5.20 -9.98
N TRP A 223 -20.56 -5.35 -9.93
CA TRP A 223 -19.89 -6.56 -10.40
C TRP A 223 -20.33 -7.78 -9.58
N ILE A 224 -20.35 -7.68 -8.25
CA ILE A 224 -20.82 -8.76 -7.36
C ILE A 224 -22.27 -9.12 -7.68
N GLU A 225 -23.16 -8.14 -7.79
CA GLU A 225 -24.58 -8.36 -8.12
C GLU A 225 -24.77 -9.09 -9.46
N ARG A 226 -23.92 -8.83 -10.45
CA ARG A 226 -24.05 -9.39 -11.79
C ARG A 226 -23.36 -10.74 -11.97
N LYS A 227 -22.26 -10.97 -11.26
CA LYS A 227 -21.33 -12.08 -11.54
C LYS A 227 -21.30 -13.15 -10.46
N VAL A 228 -21.79 -12.86 -9.26
CA VAL A 228 -21.89 -13.82 -8.15
C VAL A 228 -23.33 -14.32 -8.06
N LEU A 229 -23.52 -15.65 -8.02
CA LEU A 229 -24.85 -16.24 -7.92
C LEU A 229 -25.54 -15.78 -6.63
N GLY A 230 -26.66 -15.06 -6.78
CA GLY A 230 -27.40 -14.48 -5.64
C GLY A 230 -26.90 -13.10 -5.19
N GLY A 231 -25.80 -12.58 -5.75
CA GLY A 231 -25.25 -11.27 -5.39
C GLY A 231 -24.98 -11.14 -3.90
N HIS A 232 -25.24 -9.96 -3.33
CA HIS A 232 -25.11 -9.70 -1.89
C HIS A 232 -26.14 -10.44 -1.02
N ARG A 233 -27.09 -11.19 -1.60
CA ARG A 233 -27.96 -12.11 -0.84
C ARG A 233 -27.33 -13.49 -0.62
N SER A 234 -26.13 -13.72 -1.17
CA SER A 234 -25.34 -14.93 -1.00
C SER A 234 -24.16 -14.70 -0.05
N ALA A 235 -23.69 -15.76 0.62
CA ALA A 235 -22.54 -15.67 1.52
C ALA A 235 -21.24 -15.33 0.75
N MET A 236 -21.05 -15.89 -0.46
CA MET A 236 -19.94 -15.51 -1.34
C MET A 236 -19.96 -14.03 -1.71
N GLY A 237 -21.15 -13.48 -2.03
CA GLY A 237 -21.29 -12.06 -2.35
C GLY A 237 -20.95 -11.16 -1.17
N GLN A 238 -21.45 -11.49 0.03
CA GLN A 238 -21.09 -10.78 1.26
C GLN A 238 -19.60 -10.88 1.60
N LEU A 239 -19.01 -12.07 1.43
CA LEU A 239 -17.59 -12.29 1.69
C LEU A 239 -16.72 -11.41 0.78
N LEU A 240 -17.04 -11.34 -0.51
CA LEU A 240 -16.34 -10.45 -1.45
C LEU A 240 -16.60 -8.98 -1.10
N ASP A 241 -17.82 -8.60 -0.76
CA ASP A 241 -18.14 -7.22 -0.41
C ASP A 241 -17.33 -6.73 0.80
N VAL A 242 -17.34 -7.50 1.89
CA VAL A 242 -16.56 -7.21 3.09
C VAL A 242 -15.07 -7.15 2.78
N ALA A 243 -14.52 -8.14 2.07
CA ALA A 243 -13.10 -8.20 1.78
C ALA A 243 -12.61 -7.05 0.90
N TYR A 244 -13.38 -6.67 -0.11
CA TYR A 244 -13.01 -5.56 -1.00
C TYR A 244 -13.32 -4.19 -0.39
N ASN A 245 -14.25 -4.10 0.57
CA ASN A 245 -14.43 -2.90 1.36
C ASN A 245 -13.21 -2.64 2.26
N ILE A 246 -12.77 -3.64 3.03
CA ILE A 246 -11.62 -3.47 3.93
C ILE A 246 -10.27 -3.34 3.19
N GLU A 247 -10.09 -3.97 2.03
CA GLU A 247 -8.83 -3.87 1.28
C GLU A 247 -8.55 -2.43 0.84
N TYR A 248 -9.59 -1.72 0.39
CA TYR A 248 -9.48 -0.36 -0.15
C TYR A 248 -9.99 0.73 0.80
N GLY A 249 -10.58 0.34 1.94
CA GLY A 249 -11.14 1.25 2.93
C GLY A 249 -12.33 2.06 2.39
N ALA A 250 -13.12 1.51 1.47
CA ALA A 250 -14.18 2.24 0.80
C ALA A 250 -15.38 1.34 0.49
N GLU A 251 -16.56 1.91 0.37
CA GLU A 251 -17.74 1.16 -0.06
C GLU A 251 -17.54 0.62 -1.48
N THR A 252 -17.87 -0.65 -1.73
CA THR A 252 -17.75 -1.29 -3.04
C THR A 252 -18.60 -0.62 -4.13
N THR A 253 -19.56 0.23 -3.73
CA THR A 253 -20.37 1.08 -4.61
C THR A 253 -19.61 2.27 -5.19
N ASP A 254 -18.54 2.74 -4.54
CA ASP A 254 -17.69 3.86 -5.00
C ASP A 254 -16.43 3.37 -5.74
N GLN A 255 -16.02 2.12 -5.48
CA GLN A 255 -14.82 1.53 -6.07
C GLN A 255 -15.06 1.01 -7.48
N SER A 256 -14.07 1.19 -8.37
CA SER A 256 -14.07 0.55 -9.69
C SER A 256 -14.03 -0.98 -9.57
N ALA A 257 -14.80 -1.70 -10.40
CA ALA A 257 -14.79 -3.17 -10.42
C ALA A 257 -13.41 -3.74 -10.79
N LEU A 258 -12.56 -2.95 -11.45
CA LEU A 258 -11.18 -3.33 -11.74
C LEU A 258 -10.33 -3.58 -10.49
N ASN A 259 -10.64 -2.94 -9.36
CA ASN A 259 -9.99 -3.24 -8.08
C ASN A 259 -10.16 -4.72 -7.72
N LEU A 260 -11.40 -5.22 -7.79
CA LEU A 260 -11.73 -6.62 -7.55
C LEU A 260 -11.14 -7.53 -8.63
N VAL A 261 -11.40 -7.22 -9.90
CA VAL A 261 -10.98 -8.08 -11.03
C VAL A 261 -9.47 -8.26 -11.09
N TYR A 262 -8.69 -7.20 -10.85
CA TYR A 262 -7.23 -7.29 -10.91
C TYR A 262 -6.62 -7.95 -9.69
N LEU A 263 -7.14 -7.72 -8.48
CA LEU A 263 -6.60 -8.36 -7.29
C LEU A 263 -6.92 -9.86 -7.27
N LEU A 264 -8.17 -10.22 -7.56
CA LEU A 264 -8.64 -11.61 -7.50
C LEU A 264 -8.21 -12.42 -8.74
N GLY A 265 -8.39 -11.85 -9.93
CA GLY A 265 -8.46 -12.60 -11.18
C GLY A 265 -7.13 -13.16 -11.68
N TYR A 266 -5.99 -12.55 -11.34
CA TYR A 266 -4.68 -12.97 -11.86
C TYR A 266 -4.05 -14.17 -11.15
N SER A 267 -4.52 -14.52 -9.94
CA SER A 267 -4.00 -15.67 -9.19
C SER A 267 -5.07 -16.64 -8.70
N ALA A 268 -6.34 -16.39 -9.03
CA ALA A 268 -7.42 -17.32 -8.74
C ALA A 268 -7.15 -18.70 -9.36
N LYS A 269 -7.31 -19.75 -8.57
CA LYS A 269 -7.25 -21.15 -9.01
C LYS A 269 -8.64 -21.79 -8.86
N PRO A 270 -9.11 -22.57 -9.85
CA PRO A 270 -10.31 -23.38 -9.69
C PRO A 270 -10.22 -24.25 -8.42
N GLY A 271 -11.28 -24.27 -7.61
CA GLY A 271 -11.37 -25.08 -6.38
C GLY A 271 -10.40 -24.69 -5.25
N ASN A 272 -9.72 -23.55 -5.33
CA ASN A 272 -8.90 -23.02 -4.23
C ASN A 272 -9.06 -21.49 -4.20
N PHE A 273 -10.10 -21.06 -3.49
CA PHE A 273 -10.41 -19.66 -3.26
C PHE A 273 -9.40 -19.06 -2.29
N ALA A 274 -8.72 -18.02 -2.76
CA ALA A 274 -7.88 -17.13 -1.98
C ALA A 274 -8.42 -15.72 -2.16
N ILE A 275 -8.98 -15.15 -1.09
CA ILE A 275 -9.83 -13.94 -1.14
C ILE A 275 -9.10 -12.71 -1.70
N PHE A 276 -7.79 -12.62 -1.50
CA PHE A 276 -6.91 -11.55 -2.03
C PHE A 276 -5.95 -12.05 -3.14
N GLY A 277 -6.32 -13.15 -3.81
CA GLY A 277 -5.62 -13.68 -4.97
C GLY A 277 -4.18 -14.11 -4.68
N ALA A 278 -3.20 -13.29 -5.06
CA ALA A 278 -1.77 -13.62 -4.96
C ALA A 278 -1.12 -13.19 -3.64
N SER A 279 -1.78 -12.27 -2.92
CA SER A 279 -1.34 -11.79 -1.62
C SER A 279 -1.27 -12.96 -0.65
N ASN A 280 -0.19 -13.03 0.12
CA ASN A 280 0.00 -14.08 1.11
C ASN A 280 0.44 -13.56 2.48
N GLU A 281 0.59 -12.24 2.60
CA GLU A 281 0.71 -11.50 3.85
C GLU A 281 1.79 -12.07 4.77
N LYS A 282 2.84 -12.61 4.14
CA LYS A 282 3.67 -13.65 4.76
C LYS A 282 4.57 -13.12 5.86
N TYR A 283 4.98 -11.86 5.80
CA TYR A 283 6.05 -11.35 6.65
C TYR A 283 5.67 -10.12 7.46
N HIS A 284 6.25 -10.04 8.66
CA HIS A 284 6.48 -8.81 9.42
C HIS A 284 7.98 -8.60 9.64
N ILE A 285 8.38 -7.36 9.95
CA ILE A 285 9.68 -7.09 10.54
C ILE A 285 9.60 -7.31 12.05
N VAL A 286 10.53 -8.08 12.61
CA VAL A 286 10.59 -8.38 14.04
C VAL A 286 10.75 -7.07 14.84
N GLY A 287 9.88 -6.86 15.83
CA GLY A 287 9.87 -5.63 16.65
C GLY A 287 9.20 -4.43 15.97
N GLY A 288 8.50 -4.64 14.85
CA GLY A 288 7.67 -3.63 14.21
C GLY A 288 8.23 -3.12 12.88
N ASN A 289 7.35 -2.93 11.91
CA ASN A 289 7.68 -2.42 10.59
C ASN A 289 8.25 -1.00 10.62
N GLN A 290 7.85 -0.17 11.60
CA GLN A 290 8.37 1.19 11.78
C GLN A 290 9.90 1.25 11.91
N ARG A 291 10.55 0.16 12.36
CA ARG A 291 12.00 0.07 12.44
C ARG A 291 12.70 0.29 11.10
N LEU A 292 12.08 -0.10 9.98
CA LEU A 292 12.70 0.05 8.66
C LEU A 292 12.88 1.52 8.26
N PRO A 293 11.83 2.35 8.20
CA PRO A 293 12.01 3.76 7.89
C PRO A 293 12.88 4.49 8.93
N GLU A 294 12.81 4.15 10.22
CA GLU A 294 13.72 4.71 11.24
C GLU A 294 15.19 4.38 10.96
N THR A 295 15.47 3.12 10.60
CA THR A 295 16.83 2.67 10.29
C THR A 295 17.36 3.34 9.02
N ILE A 296 16.51 3.53 8.00
CA ILE A 296 16.90 4.29 6.81
C ILE A 296 17.23 5.72 7.19
N ALA A 297 16.36 6.41 7.94
CA ALA A 297 16.58 7.79 8.36
C ALA A 297 17.88 7.96 9.16
N ALA A 298 18.19 7.03 10.07
CA ALA A 298 19.42 7.04 10.86
C ALA A 298 20.70 6.80 10.02
N ASN A 299 20.58 6.25 8.81
CA ASN A 299 21.70 5.99 7.90
C ASN A 299 21.77 6.99 6.73
N LEU A 300 20.94 8.03 6.73
CA LEU A 300 21.10 9.15 5.82
C LEU A 300 22.28 10.03 6.27
N SER A 301 22.98 10.60 5.30
CA SER A 301 24.11 11.51 5.49
C SER A 301 23.69 12.83 6.14
N GLU A 302 22.44 13.23 5.93
CA GLU A 302 21.82 14.40 6.54
C GLU A 302 20.62 13.94 7.38
N PRO A 303 20.42 14.52 8.58
CA PRO A 303 19.27 14.19 9.42
C PRO A 303 17.97 14.65 8.75
N VAL A 304 16.90 13.89 9.00
CA VAL A 304 15.55 14.29 8.59
C VAL A 304 15.11 15.52 9.39
N ALA A 305 14.62 16.55 8.69
CA ALA A 305 14.08 17.76 9.29
C ALA A 305 12.63 17.53 9.75
N THR A 306 12.44 17.00 10.96
CA THR A 306 11.12 16.78 11.58
C THR A 306 10.47 18.06 12.11
N GLY A 307 9.13 18.13 12.15
CA GLY A 307 8.38 19.34 12.51
C GLY A 307 8.28 20.40 11.41
N TRP A 308 8.66 20.05 10.17
CA TRP A 308 8.61 20.91 8.99
C TRP A 308 7.41 20.56 8.13
N ARG A 309 6.27 21.22 8.38
CA ARG A 309 5.04 21.00 7.62
C ARG A 309 5.01 21.86 6.36
N MET A 310 5.05 21.25 5.18
CA MET A 310 4.83 21.99 3.93
C MET A 310 3.41 22.59 3.91
N THR A 311 3.30 23.86 3.53
CA THR A 311 2.03 24.58 3.36
C THR A 311 1.81 25.05 1.92
N ALA A 312 2.89 25.29 1.16
CA ALA A 312 2.80 25.68 -0.24
C ALA A 312 4.02 25.24 -1.07
N ILE A 313 3.81 25.12 -2.38
CA ILE A 313 4.86 24.89 -3.39
C ILE A 313 4.58 25.73 -4.65
N GLY A 314 5.62 26.29 -5.25
CA GLY A 314 5.51 27.00 -6.52
C GLY A 314 6.86 27.37 -7.14
N PHE A 315 6.82 27.87 -8.37
CA PHE A 315 8.01 28.36 -9.05
C PHE A 315 8.34 29.81 -8.67
N ASN A 316 9.63 30.07 -8.47
CA ASN A 316 10.20 31.41 -8.46
C ASN A 316 10.41 31.92 -9.90
N ARG A 317 10.71 33.21 -10.04
CA ARG A 317 11.00 33.83 -11.35
C ARG A 317 12.27 33.29 -12.01
N ASP A 318 13.22 32.82 -11.22
CA ASP A 318 14.47 32.22 -11.69
C ASP A 318 14.32 30.74 -12.08
N GLY A 319 13.11 30.18 -11.99
CA GLY A 319 12.84 28.77 -12.30
C GLY A 319 13.08 27.80 -11.15
N SER A 320 13.67 28.25 -10.03
CA SER A 320 13.78 27.42 -8.83
C SER A 320 12.41 27.17 -8.19
N ILE A 321 12.29 26.07 -7.44
CA ILE A 321 11.07 25.70 -6.75
C ILE A 321 11.12 26.23 -5.32
N ALA A 322 10.21 27.14 -4.97
CA ALA A 322 9.97 27.57 -3.60
C ALA A 322 9.01 26.60 -2.90
N VAL A 323 9.43 26.05 -1.78
CA VAL A 323 8.59 25.29 -0.85
C VAL A 323 8.47 26.06 0.46
N THR A 324 7.25 26.34 0.86
CA THR A 324 6.93 27.03 2.12
C THR A 324 6.60 26.01 3.19
N PHE A 325 7.22 26.15 4.35
CA PHE A 325 7.05 25.32 5.53
C PHE A 325 6.53 26.13 6.71
N SER A 326 5.67 25.53 7.51
CA SER A 326 5.40 25.93 8.89
C SER A 326 6.31 25.11 9.81
N VAL A 327 7.05 25.78 10.69
CA VAL A 327 7.97 25.19 11.67
C VAL A 327 7.69 25.84 13.02
N GLY A 328 6.99 25.12 13.91
CA GLY A 328 6.38 25.74 15.09
C GLY A 328 5.45 26.89 14.68
N SER A 329 5.67 28.08 15.24
CA SER A 329 4.93 29.31 14.88
C SER A 329 5.51 30.08 13.69
N GLN A 330 6.64 29.64 13.12
CA GLN A 330 7.34 30.35 12.07
C GLN A 330 6.99 29.82 10.68
N THR A 331 6.96 30.71 9.69
CA THR A 331 6.89 30.35 8.27
C THR A 331 8.27 30.51 7.64
N THR A 332 8.77 29.45 7.01
CA THR A 332 10.09 29.42 6.35
C THR A 332 9.95 29.01 4.89
N VAL A 333 10.70 29.65 3.99
CA VAL A 333 10.77 29.24 2.57
C VAL A 333 12.14 28.64 2.28
N ARG A 334 12.16 27.55 1.51
CA ARG A 334 13.37 26.92 0.97
C ARG A 334 13.26 26.79 -0.54
N ASN A 335 14.35 27.08 -1.24
CA ASN A 335 14.42 27.03 -2.70
C ASN A 335 15.21 25.80 -3.13
N PHE A 336 14.68 25.07 -4.10
CA PHE A 336 15.22 23.82 -4.61
C PHE A 336 15.28 23.82 -6.13
N ASP A 337 16.15 22.99 -6.67
CA ASP A 337 16.25 22.76 -8.11
C ASP A 337 15.38 21.56 -8.51
N ARG A 338 15.19 20.61 -7.58
CA ARG A 338 14.29 19.45 -7.72
C ARG A 338 13.52 19.23 -6.42
N VAL A 339 12.25 18.85 -6.53
CA VAL A 339 11.44 18.46 -5.35
C VAL A 339 10.79 17.11 -5.60
N ILE A 340 10.86 16.20 -4.62
CA ILE A 340 10.06 14.97 -4.59
C ILE A 340 8.95 15.16 -3.56
N LEU A 341 7.70 15.14 -4.01
CA LEU A 341 6.52 15.11 -3.16
C LEU A 341 6.18 13.65 -2.84
N ALA A 342 6.46 13.21 -1.61
CA ALA A 342 6.23 11.85 -1.13
C ALA A 342 5.12 11.79 -0.05
N LEU A 343 4.17 12.72 -0.13
CA LEU A 343 2.97 12.80 0.70
C LEU A 343 1.73 12.33 -0.06
N PRO A 344 0.67 11.86 0.62
CA PRO A 344 -0.57 11.44 -0.03
C PRO A 344 -1.27 12.60 -0.75
N PHE A 345 -1.99 12.30 -1.85
CA PHE A 345 -2.85 13.29 -2.51
C PHE A 345 -3.98 13.80 -1.62
N ALA A 346 -4.47 12.99 -0.68
CA ALA A 346 -5.42 13.40 0.35
C ALA A 346 -4.90 14.55 1.24
N VAL A 347 -3.58 14.69 1.39
CA VAL A 347 -2.94 15.82 2.07
C VAL A 347 -2.63 16.92 1.06
N LEU A 348 -2.02 16.59 -0.08
CA LEU A 348 -1.62 17.61 -1.07
C LEU A 348 -2.79 18.46 -1.56
N ARG A 349 -4.00 17.88 -1.68
CA ARG A 349 -5.22 18.60 -2.06
C ARG A 349 -5.63 19.69 -1.08
N THR A 350 -5.15 19.66 0.17
CA THR A 350 -5.38 20.69 1.19
C THR A 350 -4.29 21.77 1.24
N LEU A 351 -3.24 21.66 0.41
CA LEU A 351 -2.09 22.57 0.40
C LEU A 351 -2.12 23.49 -0.83
N SER A 352 -1.37 24.59 -0.78
CA SER A 352 -1.31 25.53 -1.90
C SER A 352 -0.26 25.12 -2.93
N TYR A 353 -0.69 24.61 -4.08
CA TYR A 353 0.17 24.30 -5.23
C TYR A 353 -0.19 25.14 -6.49
N ARG A 354 -0.94 26.24 -6.31
CA ARG A 354 -1.44 27.09 -7.41
C ARG A 354 -0.33 27.68 -8.28
N LYS A 355 0.87 27.87 -7.72
CA LYS A 355 2.05 28.41 -8.40
C LYS A 355 3.01 27.32 -8.89
N ALA A 356 2.65 26.05 -8.75
CA ALA A 356 3.49 24.90 -9.16
C ALA A 356 3.27 24.46 -10.61
N ASN A 357 2.38 25.15 -11.35
CA ASN A 357 2.10 24.90 -12.77
C ASN A 357 1.73 23.43 -13.08
N PHE A 358 1.03 22.76 -12.17
CA PHE A 358 0.50 21.43 -12.42
C PHE A 358 -0.56 21.48 -13.50
N ASP A 359 -0.51 20.58 -14.48
CA ASP A 359 -1.50 20.49 -15.55
C ASP A 359 -2.89 20.06 -15.04
N SER A 360 -3.91 20.11 -15.90
CA SER A 360 -5.29 19.79 -15.52
C SER A 360 -5.45 18.35 -15.02
N MET A 361 -4.85 17.37 -15.70
CA MET A 361 -4.96 15.96 -15.34
C MET A 361 -4.31 15.67 -13.98
N LYS A 362 -3.18 16.31 -13.68
CA LYS A 362 -2.55 16.23 -12.35
C LYS A 362 -3.46 16.84 -11.28
N ARG A 363 -4.05 18.01 -11.54
CA ARG A 363 -4.97 18.63 -10.59
C ARG A 363 -6.20 17.75 -10.34
N THR A 364 -6.76 17.14 -11.37
CA THR A 364 -7.85 16.16 -11.24
C THR A 364 -7.40 14.96 -10.40
N ALA A 365 -6.26 14.35 -10.69
CA ALA A 365 -5.76 13.22 -9.90
C ALA A 365 -5.55 13.61 -8.41
N ILE A 366 -4.98 14.78 -8.13
CA ILE A 366 -4.78 15.27 -6.76
C ILE A 366 -6.12 15.44 -6.03
N GLN A 367 -7.12 16.03 -6.69
CA GLN A 367 -8.40 16.36 -6.06
C GLN A 367 -9.32 15.14 -5.93
N GLU A 368 -9.34 14.27 -6.93
CA GLU A 368 -10.38 13.25 -7.09
C GLU A 368 -9.97 11.83 -6.69
N LEU A 369 -8.65 11.52 -6.65
CA LEU A 369 -8.19 10.16 -6.31
C LEU A 369 -8.81 9.71 -4.97
N GLY A 370 -9.33 8.48 -4.96
CA GLY A 370 -9.93 7.84 -3.79
C GLY A 370 -9.00 7.87 -2.58
N GLY A 371 -9.55 8.25 -1.44
CA GLY A 371 -8.88 8.22 -0.14
C GLY A 371 -9.71 7.36 0.79
N GLY A 372 -9.32 6.09 0.92
CA GLY A 372 -9.96 5.12 1.79
C GLY A 372 -9.86 5.51 3.26
N ARG A 373 -10.69 4.84 4.05
CA ARG A 373 -10.74 4.88 5.50
C ARG A 373 -10.63 3.46 5.99
N ASN A 374 -9.46 3.13 6.51
CA ASN A 374 -9.21 1.89 7.22
C ASN A 374 -8.74 2.18 8.62
N ASP A 375 -9.40 1.56 9.58
CA ASP A 375 -9.12 1.74 11.01
C ASP A 375 -8.81 0.38 11.64
N LYS A 376 -7.93 0.40 12.65
CA LYS A 376 -7.57 -0.79 13.43
C LYS A 376 -7.93 -0.56 14.89
N LEU A 377 -8.98 -1.22 15.33
CA LEU A 377 -9.27 -1.42 16.75
C LEU A 377 -8.64 -2.75 17.16
N GLN A 378 -7.71 -2.75 18.09
CA GLN A 378 -6.95 -3.95 18.45
C GLN A 378 -7.20 -4.26 19.91
N LEU A 379 -7.45 -5.52 20.25
CA LEU A 379 -7.76 -5.98 21.61
C LEU A 379 -6.81 -7.12 21.99
N GLN A 380 -6.28 -7.08 23.21
CA GLN A 380 -5.47 -8.19 23.73
C GLN A 380 -6.29 -9.14 24.60
N PHE A 381 -6.11 -10.43 24.33
CA PHE A 381 -6.76 -11.53 25.01
C PHE A 381 -5.73 -12.33 25.80
N THR A 382 -6.15 -12.90 26.93
CA THR A 382 -5.32 -13.73 27.81
C THR A 382 -4.87 -15.04 27.14
N SER A 383 -5.61 -15.48 26.12
CA SER A 383 -5.26 -16.61 25.25
C SER A 383 -5.71 -16.33 23.81
N ARG A 384 -5.09 -17.01 22.84
CA ARG A 384 -5.58 -17.10 21.45
C ARG A 384 -6.79 -18.03 21.37
N TYR A 385 -7.92 -17.58 21.92
CA TYR A 385 -9.13 -18.37 22.06
C TYR A 385 -9.65 -18.94 20.72
N TRP A 386 -9.50 -18.17 19.64
CA TRP A 386 -9.86 -18.57 18.27
C TRP A 386 -9.11 -19.83 17.77
N ASN A 387 -7.92 -20.12 18.30
CA ASN A 387 -7.16 -21.33 17.96
C ASN A 387 -7.70 -22.61 18.64
N GLN A 388 -8.78 -22.51 19.42
CA GLN A 388 -9.42 -23.67 20.05
C GLN A 388 -10.48 -24.28 19.13
N SER A 389 -10.90 -25.51 19.42
CA SER A 389 -12.04 -26.12 18.75
C SER A 389 -13.33 -25.40 19.16
N GLY A 390 -14.18 -25.09 18.18
CA GLY A 390 -15.45 -24.43 18.38
C GLY A 390 -16.36 -24.54 17.16
N PRO A 391 -17.57 -23.95 17.21
CA PRO A 391 -18.53 -24.02 16.10
C PRO A 391 -18.08 -23.26 14.84
N TRP A 392 -17.02 -22.46 14.92
CA TRP A 392 -16.46 -21.64 13.83
C TRP A 392 -15.72 -22.40 12.73
N VAL A 393 -15.68 -23.73 12.80
CA VAL A 393 -15.02 -24.60 11.82
C VAL A 393 -15.90 -25.79 11.50
N SER A 394 -16.13 -26.05 10.21
CA SER A 394 -16.85 -27.23 9.75
C SER A 394 -15.97 -28.48 9.91
N GLN A 395 -16.29 -29.28 10.92
CA GLN A 395 -15.90 -30.69 11.10
C GLN A 395 -14.41 -31.07 11.26
N VAL A 396 -13.40 -30.35 10.74
CA VAL A 396 -11.97 -30.67 10.95
C VAL A 396 -11.07 -29.42 10.88
N GLY A 397 -10.95 -28.63 11.96
CA GLY A 397 -10.03 -27.48 11.97
C GLY A 397 -10.08 -26.64 13.24
N ILE A 398 -9.33 -25.53 13.24
CA ILE A 398 -9.36 -24.42 14.22
C ILE A 398 -9.27 -23.09 13.45
N SER A 399 -9.58 -21.94 14.06
CA SER A 399 -9.41 -20.65 13.38
C SER A 399 -7.96 -20.18 13.46
N ASN A 400 -7.46 -19.50 12.43
CA ASN A 400 -6.17 -18.77 12.45
C ASN A 400 -6.30 -17.37 13.09
N GLY A 401 -7.51 -17.02 13.54
CA GLY A 401 -7.87 -15.70 14.06
C GLY A 401 -8.37 -14.75 12.98
N ALA A 402 -8.25 -15.09 11.70
CA ALA A 402 -8.89 -14.32 10.65
C ALA A 402 -10.38 -14.63 10.60
N SER A 403 -11.21 -13.58 10.54
CA SER A 403 -12.66 -13.75 10.38
C SER A 403 -13.25 -12.71 9.45
N TYR A 404 -14.37 -13.03 8.80
CA TYR A 404 -15.17 -12.10 8.01
C TYR A 404 -16.64 -12.24 8.39
N ALA A 405 -17.30 -11.13 8.72
CA ALA A 405 -18.65 -11.17 9.24
C ALA A 405 -19.53 -9.97 8.86
N ASP A 406 -20.83 -10.13 9.06
CA ASP A 406 -21.88 -9.09 8.91
C ASP A 406 -22.56 -8.73 10.24
N THR A 407 -21.91 -9.03 11.37
CA THR A 407 -22.48 -8.85 12.74
C THR A 407 -22.27 -7.44 13.32
N GLY A 408 -21.74 -6.52 12.51
CA GLY A 408 -21.46 -5.13 12.88
C GLY A 408 -19.97 -4.77 12.89
N TYR A 409 -19.09 -5.76 12.73
CA TYR A 409 -17.69 -5.59 12.35
C TYR A 409 -17.46 -6.25 10.98
N GLN A 410 -16.28 -6.06 10.38
CA GLN A 410 -15.97 -6.56 9.03
C GLN A 410 -14.94 -7.68 9.04
N ASN A 411 -13.74 -7.44 9.56
CA ASN A 411 -12.66 -8.40 9.49
C ASN A 411 -11.79 -8.44 10.75
N THR A 412 -11.20 -9.60 11.01
CA THR A 412 -10.14 -9.73 12.01
C THR A 412 -8.94 -10.51 11.50
N TRP A 413 -7.82 -10.43 12.23
CA TRP A 413 -6.75 -11.43 12.22
C TRP A 413 -5.95 -11.39 13.53
N ASP A 414 -5.21 -12.48 13.80
CA ASP A 414 -4.24 -12.52 14.90
C ASP A 414 -2.98 -11.72 14.52
N VAL A 415 -2.78 -10.57 15.17
CA VAL A 415 -1.60 -9.70 14.98
C VAL A 415 -0.33 -10.34 15.59
N THR A 416 -0.52 -11.32 16.46
CA THR A 416 0.53 -11.99 17.23
C THR A 416 0.88 -13.38 16.71
N ARG A 417 0.41 -13.77 15.53
CA ARG A 417 0.86 -15.01 14.87
C ARG A 417 2.37 -14.94 14.63
N SER A 418 3.15 -15.78 15.32
CA SER A 418 4.63 -15.74 15.47
C SER A 418 5.23 -14.85 16.57
N GLN A 419 4.42 -14.29 17.47
CA GLN A 419 4.92 -13.66 18.69
C GLN A 419 4.79 -14.63 19.89
N PRO A 420 5.73 -14.59 20.86
CA PRO A 420 5.73 -15.54 21.97
C PRO A 420 4.55 -15.34 22.93
N GLY A 421 4.35 -16.33 23.80
CA GLY A 421 3.33 -16.33 24.85
C GLY A 421 1.99 -16.90 24.40
N THR A 422 1.07 -17.07 25.35
CA THR A 422 -0.29 -17.61 25.11
C THR A 422 -1.30 -16.52 24.73
N ALA A 423 -1.11 -15.31 25.25
CA ALA A 423 -1.91 -14.14 24.94
C ALA A 423 -1.87 -13.84 23.43
N GLY A 424 -2.96 -13.29 22.91
CA GLY A 424 -3.06 -12.88 21.51
C GLY A 424 -3.64 -11.49 21.37
N ILE A 425 -3.27 -10.78 20.30
CA ILE A 425 -3.93 -9.52 19.92
C ILE A 425 -4.74 -9.81 18.67
N LEU A 426 -6.05 -9.59 18.77
CA LEU A 426 -6.95 -9.63 17.62
C LEU A 426 -7.19 -8.20 17.16
N VAL A 427 -7.04 -7.94 15.86
CA VAL A 427 -7.49 -6.68 15.28
C VAL A 427 -8.91 -6.84 14.76
N ASP A 428 -9.75 -5.84 15.01
CA ASP A 428 -10.92 -5.48 14.23
C ASP A 428 -10.47 -4.48 13.16
N TYR A 429 -10.36 -4.98 11.93
CA TYR A 429 -9.97 -4.19 10.77
C TYR A 429 -11.21 -3.84 9.97
N THR A 430 -11.44 -2.54 9.87
CA THR A 430 -12.64 -1.99 9.27
C THR A 430 -12.28 -1.10 8.09
N GLY A 431 -13.20 -0.99 7.15
CA GLY A 431 -13.13 -0.16 5.96
C GLY A 431 -14.36 0.75 5.85
N GLY A 432 -14.24 1.80 5.04
CA GLY A 432 -15.38 2.60 4.58
C GLY A 432 -16.20 3.21 5.72
N ASN A 433 -17.50 2.99 5.69
CA ASN A 433 -18.44 3.55 6.67
C ASN A 433 -18.29 2.93 8.07
N VAL A 434 -17.90 1.65 8.16
CA VAL A 434 -17.70 0.98 9.46
C VAL A 434 -16.49 1.60 10.16
N ALA A 435 -15.37 1.78 9.45
CA ALA A 435 -14.23 2.57 9.95
C ALA A 435 -14.68 3.98 10.34
N GLY A 436 -15.43 4.65 9.46
CA GLY A 436 -15.98 5.99 9.70
C GLY A 436 -16.93 6.13 10.90
N SER A 437 -17.34 5.03 11.54
CA SER A 437 -18.14 5.06 12.77
C SER A 437 -17.30 5.35 14.03
N PHE A 438 -15.98 5.15 13.98
CA PHE A 438 -15.08 5.55 15.05
C PHE A 438 -14.87 7.06 15.03
N ALA A 439 -15.13 7.70 16.17
CA ALA A 439 -14.97 9.15 16.37
C ALA A 439 -14.13 9.46 17.61
N PRO A 440 -12.87 8.98 17.68
CA PRO A 440 -11.99 9.26 18.80
C PRO A 440 -11.55 10.73 18.80
N SER A 441 -11.23 11.26 19.98
CA SER A 441 -10.66 12.60 20.13
C SER A 441 -9.29 12.79 19.47
N THR A 442 -8.55 11.71 19.24
CA THR A 442 -7.22 11.72 18.60
C THR A 442 -7.09 10.57 17.61
N PRO A 443 -6.30 10.71 16.52
CA PRO A 443 -6.17 9.68 15.48
C PRO A 443 -5.60 8.36 16.00
N TYR A 444 -4.82 8.41 17.07
CA TYR A 444 -4.28 7.21 17.70
C TYR A 444 -4.39 7.31 19.21
N SER A 445 -4.88 6.24 19.85
CA SER A 445 -5.06 6.19 21.29
C SER A 445 -5.21 4.75 21.80
N SER A 446 -5.21 4.58 23.13
CA SER A 446 -5.41 3.29 23.80
C SER A 446 -6.55 3.35 24.81
N SER A 447 -7.04 2.19 25.26
CA SER A 447 -7.99 2.10 26.37
C SER A 447 -7.47 2.69 27.68
N LYS A 448 -6.13 2.83 27.82
CA LYS A 448 -5.48 3.49 28.96
C LYS A 448 -5.56 5.02 28.89
N THR A 449 -5.58 5.59 27.68
CA THR A 449 -5.47 7.05 27.46
C THR A 449 -6.76 7.67 26.98
N ASN A 450 -7.69 6.88 26.44
CA ASN A 450 -8.97 7.35 25.90
C ASN A 450 -10.11 6.37 26.25
N PRO A 451 -11.09 6.78 27.08
CA PRO A 451 -12.21 5.92 27.45
C PRO A 451 -13.11 5.53 26.26
N GLN A 452 -13.12 6.30 25.16
CA GLN A 452 -13.86 5.92 23.95
C GLN A 452 -13.34 4.61 23.36
N VAL A 453 -12.01 4.38 23.39
CA VAL A 453 -11.41 3.14 22.88
C VAL A 453 -11.92 1.92 23.65
N ARG A 454 -12.13 2.06 24.96
CA ARG A 454 -12.73 1.01 25.78
C ARG A 454 -14.18 0.73 25.34
N ALA A 455 -14.99 1.77 25.11
CA ALA A 455 -16.37 1.60 24.67
C ALA A 455 -16.47 0.98 23.26
N TYR A 456 -15.55 1.33 22.35
CA TYR A 456 -15.45 0.69 21.04
C TYR A 456 -15.06 -0.79 21.16
N ALA A 457 -14.09 -1.11 22.04
CA ALA A 457 -13.72 -2.50 22.32
C ALA A 457 -14.89 -3.32 22.89
N GLU A 458 -15.66 -2.76 23.83
CA GLU A 458 -16.86 -3.42 24.39
C GLU A 458 -17.95 -3.62 23.32
N THR A 459 -18.13 -2.66 22.41
CA THR A 459 -19.03 -2.81 21.24
C THR A 459 -18.57 -3.95 20.34
N PHE A 460 -17.29 -3.95 19.96
CA PHE A 460 -16.71 -4.99 19.11
C PHE A 460 -16.83 -6.39 19.74
N LEU A 461 -16.58 -6.52 21.05
CA LEU A 461 -16.76 -7.79 21.77
C LEU A 461 -18.18 -8.34 21.64
N ASN A 462 -19.22 -7.48 21.69
CA ASN A 462 -20.60 -7.91 21.45
C ASN A 462 -20.84 -8.33 19.99
N GLN A 463 -20.18 -7.69 19.03
CA GLN A 463 -20.33 -7.98 17.60
C GLN A 463 -19.60 -9.27 17.19
N ILE A 464 -18.48 -9.60 17.83
CA ILE A 464 -17.71 -10.83 17.54
C ILE A 464 -18.18 -12.04 18.36
N GLU A 465 -18.94 -11.83 19.44
CA GLU A 465 -19.49 -12.91 20.28
C GLU A 465 -20.25 -13.99 19.49
N PRO A 466 -21.09 -13.69 18.45
CA PRO A 466 -21.70 -14.72 17.63
C PRO A 466 -20.70 -15.55 16.80
N VAL A 467 -19.53 -15.00 16.50
CA VAL A 467 -18.48 -15.64 15.70
C VAL A 467 -17.57 -16.49 16.58
N TYR A 468 -17.19 -15.98 17.76
CA TYR A 468 -16.41 -16.70 18.78
C TYR A 468 -17.10 -16.62 20.15
N PRO A 469 -18.11 -17.47 20.43
CA PRO A 469 -18.84 -17.42 21.70
C PRO A 469 -17.93 -17.57 22.92
N GLY A 470 -18.08 -16.69 23.91
CA GLY A 470 -17.29 -16.63 25.13
C GLY A 470 -15.99 -15.82 25.03
N ILE A 471 -15.66 -15.27 23.86
CA ILE A 471 -14.40 -14.55 23.65
C ILE A 471 -14.28 -13.29 24.53
N GLY A 472 -15.42 -12.66 24.88
CA GLY A 472 -15.45 -11.52 25.80
C GLY A 472 -14.82 -11.81 27.17
N GLY A 473 -14.97 -13.04 27.68
CA GLY A 473 -14.36 -13.47 28.93
C GLY A 473 -12.83 -13.59 28.89
N MET A 474 -12.24 -13.57 27.69
CA MET A 474 -10.79 -13.70 27.48
C MET A 474 -10.10 -12.34 27.35
N TRP A 475 -10.83 -11.24 27.16
CA TRP A 475 -10.26 -9.89 27.00
C TRP A 475 -9.64 -9.38 28.30
N ASN A 476 -8.42 -8.88 28.24
CA ASN A 476 -7.70 -8.40 29.43
C ASN A 476 -7.88 -6.89 29.70
N GLY A 477 -8.75 -6.21 28.94
CA GLY A 477 -9.01 -4.77 29.06
C GLY A 477 -8.09 -3.86 28.24
N LEU A 478 -7.04 -4.40 27.61
CA LEU A 478 -6.13 -3.63 26.78
C LEU A 478 -6.67 -3.54 25.36
N ALA A 479 -6.68 -2.32 24.83
CA ALA A 479 -7.02 -2.04 23.45
C ALA A 479 -6.29 -0.81 22.91
N THR A 480 -6.06 -0.77 21.60
CA THR A 480 -5.60 0.41 20.86
C THR A 480 -6.54 0.69 19.71
N LEU A 481 -6.66 1.95 19.32
CA LEU A 481 -7.38 2.37 18.14
C LEU A 481 -6.50 3.28 17.29
N SER A 482 -6.39 2.97 16.00
CA SER A 482 -5.83 3.85 14.99
C SER A 482 -6.87 4.21 13.93
N VAL A 483 -7.01 5.51 13.69
CA VAL A 483 -7.91 6.13 12.70
C VAL A 483 -7.09 7.09 11.82
N PRO A 484 -6.31 6.56 10.86
CA PRO A 484 -5.34 7.34 10.09
C PRO A 484 -5.99 8.47 9.26
N ALA A 485 -7.26 8.31 8.88
CA ALA A 485 -8.00 9.35 8.16
C ALA A 485 -8.17 10.66 8.97
N LEU A 486 -8.07 10.60 10.31
CA LEU A 486 -8.09 11.79 11.18
C LEU A 486 -6.70 12.43 11.36
N ASP A 487 -5.62 11.77 10.95
CA ASP A 487 -4.27 12.33 11.03
C ASP A 487 -4.09 13.37 9.91
N PRO A 488 -3.84 14.66 10.22
CA PRO A 488 -3.70 15.73 9.23
C PRO A 488 -2.45 15.62 8.36
N ASN A 489 -1.60 14.61 8.60
CA ASN A 489 -0.46 14.25 7.76
C ASN A 489 -0.76 13.07 6.83
N LEU A 490 -1.94 12.45 6.95
CA LEU A 490 -2.34 11.29 6.15
C LEU A 490 -3.65 11.54 5.40
N ASN A 491 -4.71 11.97 6.09
CA ASN A 491 -6.08 12.17 5.60
C ASN A 491 -6.72 10.96 4.88
N CYS A 492 -6.05 9.80 4.83
CA CYS A 492 -6.56 8.55 4.26
C CYS A 492 -5.72 7.31 4.67
N SER A 493 -6.35 6.15 4.55
CA SER A 493 -5.79 4.79 4.65
C SER A 493 -6.65 3.87 3.78
N TYR A 494 -6.28 3.49 2.56
CA TYR A 494 -5.17 3.98 1.72
C TYR A 494 -5.72 4.61 0.42
N SER A 495 -4.90 4.85 -0.60
CA SER A 495 -5.41 5.29 -1.90
C SER A 495 -6.07 4.15 -2.67
N TYR A 496 -7.13 4.47 -3.42
CA TYR A 496 -7.79 3.55 -4.33
C TYR A 496 -8.33 4.31 -5.55
N TRP A 497 -8.60 3.61 -6.64
CA TRP A 497 -9.31 4.16 -7.80
C TRP A 497 -10.82 3.95 -7.68
N LYS A 498 -11.55 5.06 -7.78
CA LYS A 498 -13.01 5.06 -7.88
C LYS A 498 -13.47 4.63 -9.28
N VAL A 499 -14.78 4.40 -9.42
CA VAL A 499 -15.42 4.19 -10.72
C VAL A 499 -14.96 5.24 -11.74
N GLY A 500 -14.43 4.77 -12.87
CA GLY A 500 -13.95 5.57 -14.00
C GLY A 500 -12.54 6.15 -13.86
N GLN A 501 -11.85 5.95 -12.73
CA GLN A 501 -10.56 6.62 -12.50
C GLN A 501 -9.38 5.92 -13.18
N TYR A 502 -9.40 4.60 -13.39
CA TYR A 502 -8.30 3.90 -14.06
C TYR A 502 -8.09 4.45 -15.47
N HIS A 503 -9.14 4.55 -16.28
CA HIS A 503 -9.01 4.95 -17.69
C HIS A 503 -8.98 6.46 -17.93
N THR A 504 -9.31 7.28 -16.92
CA THR A 504 -9.30 8.75 -17.05
C THR A 504 -7.99 9.38 -16.60
N PHE A 505 -7.41 8.92 -15.49
CA PHE A 505 -6.10 9.40 -15.04
C PHE A 505 -5.20 8.34 -14.38
N GLY A 506 -5.68 7.11 -14.16
CA GLY A 506 -4.90 6.06 -13.49
C GLY A 506 -3.56 5.81 -14.17
N GLY A 507 -2.47 5.94 -13.39
CA GLY A 507 -1.07 5.93 -13.84
C GLY A 507 -0.46 7.33 -14.04
N TYR A 508 -1.25 8.41 -13.99
CA TYR A 508 -0.77 9.80 -14.07
C TYR A 508 -0.33 10.37 -12.72
N GLU A 509 -0.66 9.71 -11.61
CA GLU A 509 -0.31 10.08 -10.24
C GLU A 509 1.21 10.27 -10.09
N LYS A 510 2.00 9.38 -10.70
CA LYS A 510 3.48 9.44 -10.69
C LYS A 510 4.10 10.46 -11.64
N ALA A 511 3.32 11.02 -12.57
CA ALA A 511 3.86 11.90 -13.60
C ALA A 511 4.44 13.18 -12.99
N ARG A 512 5.74 13.43 -13.21
CA ARG A 512 6.41 14.67 -12.80
C ARG A 512 5.83 15.90 -13.49
N GLN A 513 5.99 17.06 -12.86
CA GLN A 513 5.36 18.31 -13.24
C GLN A 513 6.34 19.49 -13.30
N PRO A 514 6.12 20.45 -14.22
CA PRO A 514 5.19 20.37 -15.36
C PRO A 514 5.51 19.21 -16.31
N PHE A 515 4.48 18.53 -16.84
CA PHE A 515 4.67 17.37 -17.72
C PHE A 515 5.30 17.77 -19.07
N PRO A 516 6.18 16.96 -19.71
CA PRO A 516 6.65 15.63 -19.28
C PRO A 516 7.96 15.63 -18.47
N ASN A 517 8.67 16.75 -18.41
CA ASN A 517 10.08 16.79 -17.98
C ASN A 517 10.36 17.77 -16.83
N GLY A 518 9.33 18.14 -16.06
CA GLY A 518 9.47 19.14 -15.01
C GLY A 518 10.19 18.66 -13.75
N PRO A 519 10.63 19.60 -12.90
CA PRO A 519 11.49 19.35 -11.74
C PRO A 519 10.74 18.94 -10.46
N ILE A 520 9.41 18.86 -10.47
CA ILE A 520 8.58 18.41 -9.34
C ILE A 520 8.15 16.97 -9.59
N HIS A 521 8.69 16.04 -8.81
CA HIS A 521 8.49 14.60 -8.90
C HIS A 521 7.47 14.14 -7.86
N PHE A 522 6.77 13.03 -8.14
CA PHE A 522 5.77 12.46 -7.25
C PHE A 522 6.15 11.03 -6.87
N ALA A 523 6.04 10.72 -5.59
CA ALA A 523 6.25 9.40 -5.03
C ALA A 523 5.15 9.07 -4.02
N GLY A 524 5.22 7.90 -3.40
CA GLY A 524 4.21 7.38 -2.48
C GLY A 524 3.44 6.21 -3.09
N GLU A 525 2.75 5.43 -2.25
CA GLU A 525 2.05 4.22 -2.70
C GLU A 525 1.00 4.50 -3.78
N HIS A 526 0.33 5.66 -3.71
CA HIS A 526 -0.68 6.09 -4.68
C HIS A 526 -0.12 6.30 -6.10
N CYS A 527 1.20 6.39 -6.26
CA CYS A 527 1.88 6.46 -7.55
C CYS A 527 2.14 5.07 -8.17
N SER A 528 1.99 4.00 -7.40
CA SER A 528 2.25 2.63 -7.83
C SER A 528 1.06 2.06 -8.59
N GLN A 529 1.31 1.39 -9.71
CA GLN A 529 0.29 0.64 -10.44
C GLN A 529 0.06 -0.77 -9.87
N ASP A 530 1.14 -1.39 -9.40
CA ASP A 530 1.19 -2.80 -9.04
C ASP A 530 0.99 -3.02 -7.52
N PHE A 531 1.26 -2.00 -6.71
CA PHE A 531 1.27 -2.09 -5.24
C PHE A 531 0.68 -0.84 -4.57
N GLN A 532 -0.36 -0.22 -5.17
CA GLN A 532 -1.10 0.87 -4.52
C GLN A 532 -1.65 0.40 -3.18
N GLY A 533 -1.58 1.24 -2.15
CA GLY A 533 -1.95 0.90 -0.77
C GLY A 533 -0.83 0.28 0.06
N PHE A 534 0.18 -0.33 -0.56
CA PHE A 534 1.20 -1.10 0.15
C PHE A 534 2.49 -0.34 0.45
N MET A 535 3.21 -0.80 1.48
CA MET A 535 4.59 -0.36 1.78
C MET A 535 5.53 -0.57 0.59
N GLU A 536 5.35 -1.64 -0.18
CA GLU A 536 6.12 -1.94 -1.40
C GLU A 536 5.92 -0.85 -2.46
N GLY A 537 4.69 -0.40 -2.70
CA GLY A 537 4.39 0.70 -3.61
C GLY A 537 5.07 1.98 -3.17
N GLY A 538 5.01 2.28 -1.86
CA GLY A 538 5.72 3.42 -1.27
C GLY A 538 7.23 3.38 -1.54
N ALA A 539 7.90 2.29 -1.16
CA ALA A 539 9.35 2.14 -1.32
C ALA A 539 9.78 2.19 -2.79
N SER A 540 9.11 1.41 -3.65
CA SER A 540 9.46 1.31 -5.07
C SER A 540 9.24 2.63 -5.82
N GLU A 541 8.15 3.36 -5.55
CA GLU A 541 7.90 4.66 -6.17
C GLU A 541 8.84 5.76 -5.65
N GLY A 542 9.34 5.61 -4.42
CA GLY A 542 10.42 6.45 -3.89
C GLY A 542 11.71 6.31 -4.68
N ALA A 543 12.17 5.07 -4.85
CA ALA A 543 13.34 4.77 -5.69
C ALA A 543 13.14 5.22 -7.14
N ARG A 544 11.94 5.03 -7.69
CA ARG A 544 11.58 5.44 -9.06
C ARG A 544 11.69 6.96 -9.25
N ALA A 545 11.12 7.75 -8.33
CA ALA A 545 11.17 9.21 -8.40
C ALA A 545 12.61 9.75 -8.30
N ALA A 546 13.42 9.19 -7.40
CA ALA A 546 14.86 9.49 -7.37
C ALA A 546 15.56 9.11 -8.69
N GLY A 547 15.21 7.96 -9.27
CA GLY A 547 15.70 7.51 -10.56
C GLY A 547 15.40 8.46 -11.73
N GLU A 548 14.30 9.21 -11.69
CA GLU A 548 14.03 10.26 -12.69
C GLU A 548 15.05 11.40 -12.62
N ILE A 549 15.39 11.85 -11.41
CA ILE A 549 16.40 12.89 -11.20
C ILE A 549 17.77 12.40 -11.67
N LEU A 550 18.15 11.18 -11.28
CA LEU A 550 19.42 10.59 -11.69
C LEU A 550 19.51 10.39 -13.21
N ALA A 551 18.40 10.03 -13.86
CA ALA A 551 18.33 9.90 -15.31
C ALA A 551 18.52 11.25 -16.02
N ASP A 552 17.89 12.31 -15.51
CA ASP A 552 18.07 13.68 -16.00
C ASP A 552 19.54 14.11 -15.88
N TYR A 553 20.17 13.92 -14.73
CA TYR A 553 21.58 14.29 -14.52
C TYR A 553 22.53 13.49 -15.42
N LYS A 554 22.27 12.19 -15.61
CA LYS A 554 23.02 11.37 -16.55
C LYS A 554 22.86 11.83 -18.01
N ALA A 555 21.72 12.43 -18.35
CA ALA A 555 21.45 13.02 -19.65
C ALA A 555 21.98 14.46 -19.79
N GLY A 556 22.65 15.00 -18.77
CA GLY A 556 23.16 16.38 -18.76
C GLY A 556 22.11 17.44 -18.42
N VAL A 557 20.92 17.05 -17.98
CA VAL A 557 19.86 17.97 -17.53
C VAL A 557 20.09 18.31 -16.06
N VAL A 558 21.08 19.15 -15.82
CA VAL A 558 21.47 19.66 -14.49
C VAL A 558 20.77 21.00 -14.18
N PRO A 559 20.68 21.41 -12.89
CA PRO A 559 20.15 22.73 -12.52
C PRO A 559 20.84 23.90 -13.22
#